data_AF-A0A352YZ19-F1
#
_entry.id   AF-A0A352YZ19-F1
#
_cell.length_a   1.000
_cell.length_b   1.000
_cell.length_c   1.000
_cell.angle_alpha   90.00
_cell.angle_beta   90.00
_cell.angle_gamma   90.00
#
_symmetry.space_group_name_H-M   'P 1'
#
loop_
_entity.id
_entity.type
_entity.pdbx_description
1 polymer ?
#
loop_
_entity_poly.entity_id
_entity_poly.type
_entity_poly.pdbx_seq_one_letter_code
_entity_poly.pdbx_strand_id
1 'polypeptide(L)'
;MGDSPIIGAGLYVDNEVGAAGATGRGEDVIKSCASYYMVMRMKDGRTPQQACEDALHMIIDRYKKVNPDFFPSEKFVAFNKSGEIGCAAMKGRSNPQMSVITEKGYTKYEGIVAFSGK
;
A
#
# COMPACT_ATOMS: atom_id res chain seq x y z
N MET A 1 2.26 6.82 -19.19
CA MET A 1 2.83 5.65 -18.48
C MET A 1 2.46 5.78 -17.02
N GLY A 2 1.88 4.73 -16.42
CA GLY A 2 1.56 4.69 -14.98
C GLY A 2 2.66 4.03 -14.17
N ASP A 3 2.36 3.72 -12.90
CA ASP A 3 3.26 3.06 -11.95
C ASP A 3 3.45 1.57 -12.21
N SER A 4 2.44 0.90 -12.80
CA SER A 4 2.41 -0.56 -12.96
C SER A 4 3.65 -1.18 -13.62
N PRO A 5 4.28 -0.61 -14.67
CA PRO A 5 5.48 -1.17 -15.28
C PRO A 5 6.79 -0.72 -14.61
N ILE A 6 6.74 0.02 -13.50
CA ILE A 6 7.91 0.63 -12.86
C ILE A 6 8.22 -0.10 -11.55
N ILE A 7 9.33 -0.83 -11.51
CA ILE A 7 9.84 -1.49 -10.31
C ILE A 7 10.10 -0.45 -9.22
N GLY A 8 9.64 -0.74 -8.01
CA GLY A 8 9.72 0.15 -6.86
C GLY A 8 8.55 1.13 -6.75
N ALA A 9 7.81 1.39 -7.83
CA ALA A 9 6.58 2.18 -7.80
C ALA A 9 5.36 1.26 -7.65
N GLY A 10 4.96 0.59 -8.74
CA GLY A 10 3.77 -0.26 -8.77
C GLY A 10 3.96 -1.64 -8.13
N LEU A 11 5.19 -2.17 -8.15
CA LEU A 11 5.55 -3.47 -7.57
C LEU A 11 7.00 -3.45 -7.09
N TYR A 12 7.26 -4.07 -5.94
CA TYR A 12 8.61 -4.37 -5.46
C TYR A 12 8.61 -5.67 -4.66
N VAL A 13 9.71 -6.43 -4.76
CA VAL A 13 9.89 -7.73 -4.12
C VAL A 13 11.33 -7.84 -3.62
N ASP A 14 11.49 -8.21 -2.36
CA ASP A 14 12.77 -8.60 -1.75
C ASP A 14 12.54 -9.92 -0.97
N ASN A 15 13.25 -10.99 -1.35
CA ASN A 15 13.03 -12.32 -0.78
C ASN A 15 13.38 -12.42 0.71
N GLU A 16 14.26 -11.54 1.21
CA GLU A 16 14.61 -11.50 2.63
C GLU A 16 13.59 -10.73 3.47
N VAL A 17 12.63 -10.06 2.83
CA VAL A 17 11.67 -9.17 3.50
C VAL A 17 10.22 -9.50 3.13
N GLY A 18 9.84 -9.32 1.87
CA GLY A 18 8.45 -9.38 1.41
C GLY A 18 8.23 -8.72 0.05
N ALA A 19 6.96 -8.52 -0.29
CA ALA A 19 6.54 -7.85 -1.52
C ALA A 19 5.41 -6.86 -1.26
N ALA A 20 5.32 -5.84 -2.11
CA ALA A 20 4.25 -4.87 -2.05
C ALA A 20 3.82 -4.41 -3.44
N GLY A 21 2.51 -4.23 -3.63
CA GLY A 21 1.88 -3.78 -4.86
C GLY A 21 1.00 -2.57 -4.64
N ALA A 22 0.85 -1.75 -5.69
CA ALA A 22 0.05 -0.55 -5.68
C ALA A 22 -1.01 -0.51 -6.79
N THR A 23 -2.09 0.22 -6.53
CA THR A 23 -3.12 0.60 -7.49
C THR A 23 -3.70 1.96 -7.12
N GLY A 24 -4.42 2.61 -8.02
CA GLY A 24 -4.96 3.95 -7.83
C GLY A 24 -4.36 4.94 -8.83
N ARG A 25 -3.96 6.11 -8.35
CA ARG A 25 -3.40 7.16 -9.21
C ARG A 25 -1.89 6.99 -9.36
N GLY A 26 -1.47 6.47 -10.51
CA GLY A 26 -0.08 6.07 -10.74
C GLY A 26 0.95 7.19 -10.56
N GLU A 27 0.59 8.46 -10.82
CA GLU A 27 1.50 9.60 -10.60
C GLU A 27 1.91 9.74 -9.13
N ASP A 28 0.99 9.45 -8.22
CA ASP A 28 1.19 9.59 -6.77
C ASP A 28 2.06 8.43 -6.25
N VAL A 29 1.87 7.24 -6.81
CA VAL A 29 2.69 6.04 -6.57
C VAL A 29 4.12 6.21 -7.11
N ILE A 30 4.28 6.76 -8.31
CA ILE A 30 5.59 7.02 -8.92
C ILE A 30 6.39 8.02 -8.09
N LYS A 31 5.78 9.16 -7.73
CA LYS A 31 6.46 10.21 -6.94
C LYS A 31 6.94 9.71 -5.58
N SER A 32 6.31 8.66 -5.06
CA SER A 32 6.58 8.13 -3.72
C SER A 32 7.44 6.87 -3.70
N CYS A 33 7.66 6.21 -4.84
CA CYS A 33 8.26 4.86 -4.90
C CYS A 33 7.55 3.92 -3.89
N ALA A 34 6.22 3.92 -3.90
CA ALA A 34 5.42 3.38 -2.80
C ALA A 34 5.73 1.91 -2.48
N SER A 35 5.81 1.03 -3.49
CA SER A 35 6.11 -0.39 -3.25
C SER A 35 7.49 -0.62 -2.66
N TYR A 36 8.52 0.09 -3.14
CA TYR A 36 9.85 0.02 -2.54
C TYR A 36 9.83 0.51 -1.09
N TYR A 37 9.19 1.65 -0.85
CA TYR A 37 9.05 2.21 0.49
C TYR A 37 8.38 1.22 1.45
N MET A 38 7.25 0.61 1.06
CA MET A 38 6.56 -0.39 1.88
C MET A 38 7.45 -1.57 2.26
N VAL A 39 8.20 -2.11 1.30
CA VAL A 39 9.14 -3.22 1.58
C VAL A 39 10.24 -2.76 2.54
N MET A 40 10.78 -1.56 2.39
CA MET A 40 11.75 -1.01 3.35
C MET A 40 11.15 -0.79 4.75
N ARG A 41 9.88 -0.38 4.85
CA ARG A 41 9.19 -0.30 6.15
C ARG A 41 9.04 -1.67 6.80
N MET A 42 8.74 -2.72 6.03
CA MET A 42 8.73 -4.09 6.54
C MET A 42 10.13 -4.55 6.97
N LYS A 43 11.19 -4.15 6.24
CA LYS A 43 12.58 -4.41 6.64
C LYS A 43 12.94 -3.77 7.98
N ASP A 44 12.37 -2.61 8.28
CA ASP A 44 12.50 -1.92 9.57
C ASP A 44 11.62 -2.54 10.68
N GLY A 45 10.98 -3.69 10.44
CA GLY A 45 10.19 -4.44 11.43
C GLY A 45 8.71 -4.08 11.48
N ARG A 46 8.19 -3.27 10.55
CA ARG A 46 6.74 -3.03 10.42
C ARG A 46 6.03 -4.28 9.89
N THR A 47 4.79 -4.49 10.30
CA THR A 47 3.92 -5.48 9.64
C THR A 47 3.53 -5.00 8.24
N PRO A 48 3.12 -5.89 7.32
CA PRO A 48 2.65 -5.49 5.99
C PRO A 48 1.48 -4.51 6.01
N GLN A 49 0.58 -4.66 7.00
CA GLN A 49 -0.53 -3.73 7.22
C GLN A 49 -0.03 -2.33 7.59
N GLN A 50 0.87 -2.24 8.57
CA GLN A 50 1.49 -0.97 8.97
C GLN A 50 2.30 -0.33 7.83
N ALA A 51 2.97 -1.14 7.01
CA ALA A 51 3.72 -0.63 5.86
C ALA A 51 2.79 0.01 4.81
N CYS A 52 1.63 -0.59 4.53
CA CYS A 52 0.61 0.01 3.66
C CYS A 52 0.13 1.36 4.20
N GLU A 53 -0.12 1.45 5.51
CA GLU A 53 -0.55 2.67 6.18
C GLU A 53 0.55 3.76 6.14
N ASP A 54 1.79 3.39 6.44
CA ASP A 54 2.96 4.27 6.37
C ASP A 54 3.09 4.92 4.98
N ALA A 55 2.83 4.16 3.91
CA ALA A 55 2.90 4.68 2.54
C ALA A 55 1.79 5.70 2.24
N LEU A 56 0.57 5.46 2.71
CA LEU A 56 -0.55 6.41 2.57
C LEU A 56 -0.29 7.70 3.34
N HIS A 57 0.22 7.59 4.56
CA HIS A 57 0.62 8.75 5.37
C HIS A 57 1.72 9.56 4.68
N MET A 58 2.76 8.90 4.15
CA MET A 58 3.82 9.57 3.40
C MET A 58 3.27 10.37 2.20
N ILE A 59 2.33 9.81 1.44
CA ILE A 59 1.73 10.50 0.29
C ILE A 59 0.93 11.73 0.74
N ILE A 60 0.09 11.57 1.78
CA ILE A 60 -0.75 12.65 2.29
C ILE A 60 0.05 13.79 2.90
N ASP A 61 1.11 13.49 3.65
CA ASP A 61 1.94 14.52 4.28
C ASP A 61 2.67 15.40 3.26
N ARG A 62 2.88 14.90 2.03
CA ARG A 62 3.37 15.72 0.90
C ARG A 62 2.29 16.62 0.34
N TYR A 63 1.08 16.09 0.13
CA TYR A 63 0.00 16.84 -0.51
C TYR A 63 -0.66 17.88 0.40
N LYS A 64 -0.79 17.61 1.70
CA LYS A 64 -1.37 18.56 2.67
C LYS A 64 -0.64 19.90 2.73
N LYS A 65 0.65 19.93 2.40
CA LYS A 65 1.46 21.17 2.34
C LYS A 65 1.12 22.06 1.15
N VAL A 66 0.48 21.51 0.12
CA VAL A 66 0.11 22.21 -1.12
C VAL A 66 -1.40 22.43 -1.20
N ASN A 67 -2.18 21.40 -0.91
CA ASN A 67 -3.63 21.44 -0.85
C ASN A 67 -4.13 20.52 0.29
N PRO A 68 -4.51 21.07 1.45
CA PRO A 68 -4.98 20.31 2.61
C PRO A 68 -6.18 19.41 2.36
N ASP A 69 -7.02 19.74 1.37
CA ASP A 69 -8.24 18.99 1.05
C ASP A 69 -8.03 17.95 -0.05
N PHE A 70 -6.80 17.81 -0.57
CA PHE A 70 -6.50 16.84 -1.61
C PHE A 70 -6.17 15.46 -1.03
N PHE A 71 -7.08 14.51 -1.22
CA PHE A 71 -6.91 13.10 -0.88
C PHE A 71 -6.93 12.25 -2.17
N PRO A 72 -5.80 11.69 -2.59
CA PRO A 72 -5.74 10.83 -3.76
C PRO A 72 -6.36 9.45 -3.48
N SER A 73 -6.20 8.48 -4.38
CA SER A 73 -7.02 7.25 -4.37
C SER A 73 -6.19 5.96 -4.41
N GLU A 74 -5.00 5.99 -3.82
CA GLU A 74 -4.09 4.84 -3.78
C GLU A 74 -4.67 3.74 -2.89
N LYS A 75 -4.38 2.51 -3.29
CA LYS A 75 -4.60 1.32 -2.48
C LYS A 75 -3.36 0.46 -2.60
N PHE A 76 -3.00 -0.14 -1.48
CA PHE A 76 -1.80 -0.94 -1.35
C PHE A 76 -2.13 -2.32 -0.82
N VAL A 77 -1.32 -3.28 -1.24
CA VAL A 77 -1.30 -4.64 -0.73
C VAL A 77 0.15 -5.02 -0.45
N ALA A 78 0.39 -5.75 0.63
CA ALA A 78 1.71 -6.23 0.97
C ALA A 78 1.65 -7.57 1.69
N PHE A 79 2.75 -8.32 1.62
CA PHE A 79 2.98 -9.52 2.43
C PHE A 79 4.47 -9.68 2.72
N ASN A 80 4.81 -10.39 3.82
CA ASN A 80 6.20 -10.61 4.22
C ASN A 80 6.59 -12.09 4.24
N LYS A 81 7.87 -12.35 4.51
CA LYS A 81 8.48 -13.70 4.55
C LYS A 81 7.86 -14.60 5.64
N SER A 82 7.27 -14.01 6.68
CA SER A 82 6.55 -14.72 7.75
C SER A 82 5.13 -15.12 7.34
N GLY A 83 4.66 -14.73 6.15
CA GLY A 83 3.31 -14.99 5.67
C GLY A 83 2.25 -14.04 6.21
N GLU A 84 2.66 -12.97 6.91
CA GLU A 84 1.73 -11.90 7.28
C GLU A 84 1.34 -11.11 6.02
N ILE A 85 0.14 -10.53 6.06
CA ILE A 85 -0.45 -9.81 4.93
C ILE A 85 -1.07 -8.50 5.42
N GLY A 86 -1.27 -7.56 4.51
CA GLY A 86 -1.94 -6.30 4.79
C GLY A 86 -2.42 -5.61 3.54
N CYS A 87 -3.45 -4.78 3.68
CA CYS A 87 -3.88 -3.86 2.65
C CYS A 87 -4.46 -2.58 3.26
N ALA A 88 -4.33 -1.48 2.53
CA ALA A 88 -4.91 -0.21 2.96
C ALA A 88 -5.33 0.63 1.75
N ALA A 89 -6.26 1.54 1.97
CA ALA A 89 -6.73 2.49 0.98
C ALA A 89 -6.70 3.91 1.54
N MET A 90 -6.37 4.88 0.68
CA MET A 90 -6.35 6.29 1.05
C MET A 90 -7.71 6.76 1.57
N LYS A 91 -8.75 6.49 0.77
CA LYS A 91 -10.15 6.84 1.01
C LYS A 91 -11.08 5.75 0.49
N GLY A 92 -12.29 5.70 1.02
CA GLY A 92 -13.30 4.73 0.61
C GLY A 92 -14.54 4.79 1.52
N ARG A 93 -15.69 4.36 0.99
CA ARG A 93 -16.93 4.22 1.78
C ARG A 93 -16.92 2.98 2.67
N SER A 94 -16.07 2.01 2.35
CA SER A 94 -15.88 0.75 3.06
C SER A 94 -14.38 0.42 3.10
N ASN A 95 -14.00 -0.46 4.02
CA ASN A 95 -12.66 -1.00 4.08
C ASN A 95 -12.24 -1.68 2.76
N PRO A 96 -10.98 -1.56 2.34
CA PRO A 96 -10.47 -2.28 1.19
C PRO A 96 -10.45 -3.78 1.47
N GLN A 97 -10.70 -4.56 0.43
CA GLN A 97 -10.61 -6.02 0.49
C GLN A 97 -9.56 -6.52 -0.48
N MET A 98 -8.73 -7.43 -0.02
CA MET A 98 -7.77 -8.17 -0.83
C MET A 98 -8.20 -9.64 -0.91
N SER A 99 -8.18 -10.20 -2.11
CA SER A 99 -8.34 -11.64 -2.32
C SER A 99 -7.06 -12.36 -1.93
N VAL A 100 -7.15 -13.37 -1.06
CA VAL A 100 -6.00 -14.13 -0.55
C VAL A 100 -6.27 -15.62 -0.79
N ILE A 101 -5.32 -16.29 -1.44
CA ILE A 101 -5.37 -17.73 -1.68
C ILE A 101 -4.15 -18.35 -1.02
N THR A 102 -4.42 -19.33 -0.15
CA THR A 102 -3.40 -20.13 0.54
C THR A 102 -3.72 -21.62 0.35
N GLU A 103 -2.92 -22.51 0.91
CA GLU A 103 -3.21 -23.95 0.98
C GLU A 103 -4.55 -24.26 1.67
N LYS A 104 -5.07 -23.35 2.50
CA LYS A 104 -6.37 -23.46 3.17
C LYS A 104 -7.54 -23.00 2.30
N GLY A 105 -7.26 -22.52 1.09
CA GLY A 105 -8.25 -22.04 0.13
C GLY A 105 -8.34 -20.52 0.05
N TYR A 106 -9.42 -20.06 -0.59
CA TYR A 106 -9.71 -18.65 -0.83
C TYR A 106 -10.31 -17.98 0.41
N THR A 107 -9.80 -16.80 0.74
CA THR A 107 -10.36 -15.91 1.75
C THR A 107 -10.32 -14.46 1.27
N LYS A 108 -11.11 -13.60 1.92
CA LYS A 108 -11.02 -12.14 1.76
C LYS A 108 -10.37 -11.57 3.01
N TYR A 109 -9.28 -10.83 2.82
CA TYR A 109 -8.67 -10.04 3.89
C TYR A 109 -9.22 -8.63 3.81
N GLU A 110 -9.69 -8.10 4.95
CA GLU A 110 -10.16 -6.73 5.07
C GLU A 110 -9.08 -5.87 5.72
N GLY A 111 -8.67 -4.83 5.00
CA GLY A 111 -7.71 -3.83 5.47
C GLY A 111 -8.41 -2.61 6.05
N ILE A 112 -7.72 -1.45 6.01
CA ILE A 112 -8.28 -0.20 6.53
C ILE A 112 -8.35 0.92 5.49
N VAL A 113 -9.26 1.86 5.72
CA VAL A 113 -9.22 3.19 5.09
C VAL A 113 -8.47 4.14 6.02
N ALA A 114 -7.34 4.68 5.57
CA ALA A 114 -6.50 5.54 6.41
C ALA A 114 -7.16 6.90 6.73
N PHE A 115 -7.96 7.45 5.81
CA PHE A 115 -8.64 8.74 5.96
C PHE A 115 -10.13 8.62 5.66
N SER A 116 -10.86 7.98 6.58
CA SER A 116 -12.32 7.81 6.46
C SER A 116 -13.05 9.17 6.47
N GLY A 117 -14.07 9.32 5.62
CA GLY A 117 -14.87 10.54 5.50
C GLY A 117 -14.22 11.68 4.70
N LYS A 118 -13.13 11.40 3.98
CA LYS A 118 -12.46 12.33 3.05
C LYS A 118 -12.62 11.91 1.59
#